data_AF-A0A532AHC5-F1
#
_entry.id   AF-A0A532AHC5-F1
#
_cell.length_a   1.000
_cell.length_b   1.000
_cell.length_c   1.000
_cell.angle_alpha   90.00
_cell.angle_beta   90.00
_cell.angle_gamma   90.00
#
_symmetry.space_group_name_H-M   'P 1'
#
loop_
_entity.id
_entity.type
_entity.pdbx_description
1 polymer ?
#
loop_
_entity_poly.entity_id
_entity_poly.type
_entity_poly.pdbx_seq_one_letter_code
_entity_poly.pdbx_strand_id
1 'polypeptide(L)'
;EGILTTRGGMTSHAAVVARGMGKPCVSGAGSLRVDYRAGTLMAMGSTFRKGDIITIDGGNGQVLKGAVPMLQPELSGDFAAIMEWADAARRMKVRT
;
A
#
# COMPACT_ATOMS: atom_id res chain seq x y z
N GLU A 1 -5.76 -4.99 4.06
CA GLU A 1 -5.42 -5.66 2.80
C GLU A 1 -4.54 -4.75 1.94
N GLY A 2 -3.66 -5.28 1.10
CA GLY A 2 -2.75 -4.49 0.26
C GLY A 2 -2.24 -5.27 -0.95
N ILE A 3 -1.46 -4.61 -1.79
CA ILE A 3 -0.91 -5.17 -3.04
C ILE A 3 0.62 -5.24 -2.93
N LEU A 4 1.19 -6.38 -3.31
CA LEU A 4 2.63 -6.60 -3.33
C LEU A 4 3.02 -7.19 -4.68
N THR A 5 4.00 -6.60 -5.36
CA THR A 5 4.47 -7.10 -6.67
C THR A 5 5.99 -7.20 -6.71
N THR A 6 6.49 -8.22 -7.41
CA THR A 6 7.93 -8.47 -7.57
C THR A 6 8.59 -7.53 -8.59
N ARG A 7 7.79 -6.91 -9.47
CA ARG A 7 8.24 -6.03 -10.56
C ARG A 7 7.29 -4.84 -10.68
N GLY A 8 7.75 -3.81 -11.38
CA GLY A 8 7.00 -2.58 -11.64
C GLY A 8 7.39 -1.44 -10.70
N GLY A 9 7.46 -0.23 -11.25
CA GLY A 9 7.77 0.99 -10.49
C GLY A 9 6.52 1.73 -10.00
N MET A 10 6.73 2.97 -9.54
CA MET A 10 5.66 3.82 -8.99
C MET A 10 4.52 4.13 -9.97
N THR A 11 4.76 4.03 -11.28
CA THR A 11 3.78 4.24 -12.36
C THR A 11 3.26 2.93 -12.97
N SER A 12 3.59 1.79 -12.37
CA SER A 12 3.07 0.49 -12.81
C SER A 12 1.57 0.36 -12.59
N HIS A 13 0.95 -0.58 -13.29
CA HIS A 13 -0.47 -0.88 -13.17
C HIS A 13 -0.89 -1.10 -11.71
N ALA A 14 -0.17 -1.95 -10.98
CA ALA A 14 -0.43 -2.22 -9.58
C ALA A 14 -0.39 -0.95 -8.71
N ALA A 15 0.63 -0.11 -8.91
CA ALA A 15 0.80 1.11 -8.12
C ALA A 15 -0.29 2.16 -8.40
N VAL A 16 -0.70 2.33 -9.66
CA VAL A 16 -1.75 3.29 -10.05
C VAL A 16 -3.11 2.83 -9.53
N VAL A 17 -3.44 1.55 -9.72
CA VAL A 17 -4.72 0.98 -9.26
C VAL A 17 -4.82 1.01 -7.74
N ALA A 18 -3.75 0.66 -7.03
CA ALA A 18 -3.73 0.69 -5.56
C ALA A 18 -4.05 2.08 -5.00
N ARG A 19 -3.47 3.14 -5.58
CA ARG A 19 -3.77 4.52 -5.20
C ARG A 19 -5.22 4.90 -5.45
N GLY A 20 -5.78 4.52 -6.61
CA GLY A 20 -7.20 4.75 -6.90
C GLY A 20 -8.15 4.01 -5.94
N MET A 21 -7.72 2.85 -5.41
CA MET A 21 -8.49 2.06 -4.45
C MET A 21 -8.24 2.45 -2.98
N GLY A 22 -7.29 3.37 -2.70
CA GLY A 22 -6.89 3.70 -1.34
C GLY A 22 -6.27 2.52 -0.57
N LYS A 23 -5.68 1.53 -1.26
CA LYS A 23 -5.03 0.37 -0.61
C LYS A 23 -3.51 0.53 -0.61
N PRO A 24 -2.80 0.14 0.46
CA PRO A 24 -1.34 0.16 0.49
C PRO A 24 -0.77 -0.77 -0.58
N CYS A 25 0.29 -0.32 -1.26
CA CYS A 25 0.97 -1.09 -2.29
C CYS A 25 2.48 -0.93 -2.22
N VAL A 26 3.18 -2.06 -2.25
CA VAL A 26 4.63 -2.11 -2.45
C VAL A 26 4.88 -2.74 -3.82
N SER A 27 5.34 -1.93 -4.76
CA SER A 27 5.65 -2.38 -6.12
C SER A 27 7.13 -2.57 -6.34
N GLY A 28 7.51 -3.58 -7.12
CA GLY A 28 8.91 -3.79 -7.49
C GLY A 28 9.78 -4.40 -6.40
N ALA A 29 9.19 -5.21 -5.52
CA ALA A 29 9.91 -5.95 -4.48
C ALA A 29 10.72 -7.13 -5.10
N GLY A 30 11.78 -6.79 -5.82
CA GLY A 30 12.58 -7.75 -6.60
C GLY A 30 13.35 -8.79 -5.79
N SER A 31 13.50 -8.57 -4.48
CA SER A 31 14.08 -9.55 -3.55
C SER A 31 13.13 -10.71 -3.24
N LEU A 32 11.85 -10.59 -3.59
CA LEU A 32 10.85 -11.63 -3.40
C LEU A 32 10.86 -12.63 -4.56
N ARG A 33 10.74 -13.91 -4.23
CA ARG A 33 10.54 -14.98 -5.22
C ARG A 33 9.18 -15.63 -5.02
N VAL A 34 8.36 -15.62 -6.06
CA VAL A 34 7.05 -16.28 -6.06
C VAL A 34 7.17 -17.58 -6.85
N ASP A 35 6.90 -18.69 -6.19
CA ASP A 35 6.70 -19.98 -6.87
C ASP A 35 5.21 -20.19 -7.07
N TYR A 36 4.75 -19.98 -8.31
CA TYR A 36 3.35 -20.14 -8.68
C TYR A 36 2.86 -21.59 -8.65
N ARG A 37 3.76 -22.57 -8.85
CA ARG A 37 3.39 -23.99 -8.83
C ARG A 37 3.22 -24.48 -7.39
N ALA A 38 4.15 -24.09 -6.52
CA ALA A 38 4.09 -24.44 -5.10
C ALA A 38 3.12 -23.53 -4.30
N GLY A 39 2.71 -22.39 -4.87
CA GLY A 39 1.89 -21.41 -4.18
C GLY A 39 2.62 -20.76 -3.00
N THR A 40 3.93 -20.55 -3.13
CA THR A 40 4.79 -20.03 -2.05
C THR A 40 5.45 -18.71 -2.43
N LEU A 41 5.70 -17.89 -1.41
CA LEU A 41 6.45 -16.65 -1.49
C LEU A 41 7.70 -16.79 -0.62
N MET A 42 8.88 -16.60 -1.20
CA MET A 42 10.15 -16.62 -0.50
C MET A 42 10.72 -15.21 -0.38
N ALA A 43 11.10 -14.83 0.84
CA ALA A 43 11.65 -13.52 1.16
C ALA A 43 12.68 -13.65 2.29
N MET A 44 13.92 -13.21 2.08
CA MET A 44 14.95 -13.14 3.14
C MET A 44 15.09 -14.45 3.95
N GLY A 45 15.05 -15.61 3.29
CA GLY A 45 15.13 -16.92 3.94
C GLY A 45 13.84 -17.43 4.60
N SER A 46 12.77 -16.64 4.63
CA SER A 46 11.43 -17.07 5.06
C SER A 46 10.61 -17.54 3.86
N THR A 47 9.82 -18.59 4.05
CA THR A 47 8.83 -19.07 3.08
C THR A 47 7.43 -18.88 3.64
N PHE A 48 6.58 -18.24 2.86
CA PHE A 48 5.18 -17.99 3.16
C PHE A 48 4.30 -18.78 2.20
N ARG A 49 3.18 -19.27 2.70
CA ARG A 49 2.15 -19.97 1.96
C ARG A 49 0.88 -19.13 1.90
N LYS A 50 -0.04 -19.54 1.03
CA LYS A 50 -1.39 -18.99 1.02
C LYS A 50 -2.01 -19.11 2.42
N GLY A 51 -2.54 -18.00 2.93
CA GLY A 51 -3.14 -17.90 4.26
C GLY A 51 -2.21 -17.30 5.31
N ASP A 52 -0.89 -17.26 5.06
CA ASP A 52 0.03 -16.59 5.97
C ASP A 52 -0.15 -15.07 5.91
N ILE A 53 -0.14 -14.44 7.08
CA ILE A 53 -0.32 -13.00 7.20
C ILE A 53 1.02 -12.28 7.05
N ILE A 54 1.03 -11.29 6.17
CA ILE A 54 2.09 -10.29 6.05
C ILE A 54 1.46 -8.90 6.13
N THR A 55 2.22 -7.94 6.63
CA THR A 55 1.83 -6.53 6.67
C THR A 55 2.54 -5.77 5.56
N ILE A 56 1.80 -4.90 4.88
CA ILE A 56 2.30 -4.08 3.76
C ILE A 56 2.25 -2.62 4.19
N ASP A 57 3.42 -1.98 4.28
CA ASP A 57 3.56 -0.54 4.49
C ASP A 57 3.89 0.12 3.14
N GLY A 58 2.86 0.68 2.51
CA GLY A 58 2.99 1.40 1.23
C GLY A 58 3.64 2.77 1.34
N GLY A 59 3.77 3.34 2.54
CA GLY A 59 4.41 4.64 2.76
C GLY A 59 5.94 4.52 2.76
N ASN A 60 6.46 3.52 3.47
CA ASN A 60 7.90 3.26 3.55
C ASN A 60 8.39 2.19 2.57
N GLY A 61 7.50 1.54 1.82
CA GLY A 61 7.87 0.47 0.89
C GLY A 61 8.24 -0.85 1.58
N GLN A 62 7.78 -1.07 2.81
CA GLN A 62 8.19 -2.21 3.64
C GLN A 62 7.18 -3.35 3.60
N VAL A 63 7.69 -4.58 3.73
CA VAL A 63 6.88 -5.78 3.92
C VAL A 63 7.33 -6.45 5.21
N LEU A 64 6.40 -6.60 6.14
CA LEU A 64 6.67 -7.08 7.49
C LEU A 64 6.02 -8.46 7.67
N LYS A 65 6.72 -9.35 8.36
CA LYS A 65 6.22 -10.69 8.68
C LYS A 65 5.15 -10.60 9.77
N GLY A 66 4.00 -11.22 9.55
CA GLY A 66 2.91 -11.26 10.52
C GLY A 66 1.99 -10.02 10.48
N ALA A 67 1.07 -9.98 11.43
CA ALA A 67 0.16 -8.86 11.64
C ALA A 67 0.80 -7.82 12.55
N VAL A 68 0.85 -6.55 12.09
CA VAL A 68 1.23 -5.41 12.92
C VAL A 68 -0.04 -4.69 13.38
N PRO A 69 -0.10 -4.22 14.65
CA PRO A 69 -1.21 -3.40 15.13
C PRO A 69 -1.42 -2.17 14.24
N MET A 70 -2.65 -2.00 13.75
CA MET A 70 -3.01 -0.85 12.93
C MET A 70 -3.60 0.24 13.81
N LEU A 71 -3.25 1.49 13.52
CA LEU A 71 -3.90 2.65 14.10
C LEU A 71 -5.07 3.05 13.21
N GLN A 72 -6.24 3.26 13.82
CA GLN A 72 -7.38 3.80 13.11
C GLN A 72 -7.10 5.30 12.85
N PRO A 73 -7.13 5.77 11.59
CA PRO A 73 -6.93 7.18 11.32
C PRO A 73 -8.11 7.99 11.87
N GLU A 74 -7.79 9.06 12.59
CA GLU A 74 -8.77 10.04 13.06
C GLU A 74 -8.75 11.26 12.14
N LEU A 75 -9.91 11.60 11.58
CA LEU A 75 -10.10 12.87 10.90
C LEU A 75 -10.50 13.89 11.96
N SER A 76 -9.51 14.64 12.46
CA SER A 76 -9.73 15.67 13.48
C SER A 76 -10.48 16.89 12.92
N GLY A 77 -11.06 17.69 13.82
CA GLY A 77 -11.69 18.97 13.43
C GLY A 77 -10.73 19.93 12.72
N ASP A 78 -9.43 19.88 13.05
CA ASP A 78 -8.40 20.70 12.40
C ASP A 78 -8.23 20.34 10.92
N PHE A 79 -8.35 19.04 10.58
CA PHE A 79 -8.31 18.61 9.19
C PHE A 79 -9.45 19.24 8.38
N ALA A 80 -10.67 19.28 8.95
CA ALA A 80 -11.81 19.91 8.30
C ALA A 80 -11.60 21.41 8.09
N ALA A 81 -11.09 22.13 9.10
CA ALA A 81 -10.80 23.55 8.99
C ALA A 81 -9.78 23.87 7.88
N ILE A 82 -8.72 23.05 7.76
CA ILE A 82 -7.74 23.19 6.68
C ILE A 82 -8.38 22.96 5.31
N MET A 83 -9.24 21.95 5.19
CA MET A 83 -9.93 21.65 3.93
C MET A 83 -10.87 22.78 3.50
N GLU A 84 -11.57 23.44 4.44
CA GLU A 84 -12.38 24.62 4.15
C GLU A 84 -11.56 25.79 3.61
N TRP A 85 -10.42 26.10 4.24
CA TRP A 85 -9.53 27.16 3.76
C TRP A 85 -8.93 26.82 2.39
N ALA A 86 -8.55 25.56 2.17
CA ALA A 86 -8.03 25.10 0.90
C ALA A 86 -9.07 25.22 -0.23
N ASP A 87 -10.33 24.87 0.05
CA ASP A 87 -11.42 25.00 -0.93
C ASP A 87 -11.80 26.45 -1.21
N ALA A 88 -11.68 27.35 -0.23
CA ALA A 88 -11.89 28.78 -0.43
C ALA A 88 -10.78 29.43 -1.27
N ALA A 89 -9.53 28.99 -1.11
CA ALA A 89 -8.37 29.57 -1.79
C ALA A 89 -8.07 28.94 -3.17
N ARG A 90 -8.55 27.73 -3.44
CA ARG A 90 -8.20 27.02 -4.69
C ARG A 90 -8.79 27.70 -5.92
N ARG A 91 -7.99 27.78 -6.98
CA ARG A 91 -8.44 28.16 -8.33
C ARG A 91 -8.83 26.95 -9.18
N MET A 92 -8.17 25.80 -8.96
CA MET A 92 -8.37 24.58 -9.75
C MET A 92 -9.36 23.64 -9.06
N LYS A 93 -10.24 23.00 -9.84
CA LYS A 93 -11.18 21.99 -9.34
C LYS A 93 -10.49 20.64 -9.17
N VAL A 94 -10.88 19.90 -8.13
CA VAL A 94 -10.51 18.49 -7.90
C VAL A 94 -11.62 17.62 -8.50
N ARG A 95 -11.25 16.66 -9.35
CA ARG A 95 -12.19 15.64 -9.84
C ARG A 95 -12.30 14.54 -8.80
N THR A 96 -13.46 14.43 -8.18
CA THR A 96 -13.89 13.30 -7.36
C THR A 96 -14.45 12.18 -8.23
#